data_AF-A0A840HIK6-F1
#
_entry.id   AF-A0A840HIK6-F1
#
_cell.length_a   1.000
_cell.length_b   1.000
_cell.length_c   1.000
_cell.angle_alpha   90.00
_cell.angle_beta   90.00
_cell.angle_gamma   90.00
#
_symmetry.space_group_name_H-M   'P 1'
#
loop_
_entity.id
_entity.type
_entity.pdbx_description
1 polymer ?
#
loop_
_entity_poly.entity_id
_entity_poly.type
_entity_poly.pdbx_seq_one_letter_code
_entity_poly.pdbx_strand_id
1 'polypeptide(L)'
;MKAPPQIDFVDAADAKATLVDIAAGLRAASVIPYLGPGLTELCRSDMPTTPEALASFFASKVALPRRARGNAWWSAQHIEISKHWSSVTALMT
;
A
#
# COMPACT_ATOMS: atom_id res chain seq x y z
N MET A 1 -9.36 4.32 18.89
CA MET A 1 -8.89 4.53 17.51
C MET A 1 -8.44 5.97 17.40
N LYS A 2 -7.17 6.23 17.03
CA LYS A 2 -6.69 7.59 16.81
C LYS A 2 -7.42 8.14 15.58
N ALA A 3 -8.00 9.34 15.68
CA ALA A 3 -8.60 9.97 14.51
C ALA A 3 -7.58 10.00 13.36
N PRO A 4 -7.98 9.71 12.12
CA PRO A 4 -7.09 9.86 10.98
C PRO A 4 -6.52 11.29 11.01
N PRO A 5 -5.24 11.48 10.68
CA PRO A 5 -4.66 12.82 10.63
C PRO A 5 -5.55 13.68 9.75
N GLN A 6 -6.03 14.78 10.32
CA GLN A 6 -6.77 15.76 9.56
C GLN A 6 -5.80 16.38 8.57
N ILE A 7 -5.98 16.07 7.30
CA ILE A 7 -5.24 16.72 6.23
C ILE A 7 -5.88 18.09 6.09
N ASP A 8 -5.19 19.13 6.55
CA ASP A 8 -5.60 20.50 6.27
C ASP A 8 -5.49 20.70 4.75
N PHE A 9 -6.65 20.67 4.09
CA PHE A 9 -6.71 20.95 2.67
C PHE A 9 -6.40 22.43 2.46
N VAL A 10 -5.50 22.70 1.54
CA VAL A 10 -5.15 24.06 1.12
C VAL A 10 -6.41 24.78 0.62
N ASP A 11 -6.53 26.10 0.86
CA ASP A 11 -7.58 26.91 0.25
C ASP A 11 -7.64 26.68 -1.28
N ALA A 12 -8.83 26.73 -1.87
CA ALA A 12 -9.03 26.35 -3.28
C ALA A 12 -8.14 27.15 -4.26
N ALA A 13 -7.85 28.42 -3.98
CA ALA A 13 -6.96 29.22 -4.82
C ALA A 13 -5.50 28.73 -4.71
N ASP A 14 -5.06 28.47 -3.49
CA ASP A 14 -3.70 27.98 -3.18
C ASP A 14 -3.49 26.54 -3.67
N ALA A 15 -4.54 25.71 -3.63
CA ALA A 15 -4.54 24.36 -4.20
C ALA A 15 -4.29 24.38 -5.72
N LYS A 16 -4.92 25.33 -6.44
CA LYS A 16 -4.70 25.46 -7.89
C LYS A 16 -3.27 25.90 -8.21
N ALA A 17 -2.73 26.86 -7.46
CA ALA A 17 -1.33 27.27 -7.62
C ALA A 17 -0.36 26.11 -7.37
N THR A 18 -0.58 25.36 -6.29
CA THR A 18 0.22 24.16 -5.94
C THR A 18 0.20 23.11 -7.05
N LEU A 19 -0.95 22.86 -7.69
CA LEU A 19 -1.05 21.90 -8.79
C LEU A 19 -0.28 22.36 -10.04
N VAL A 20 -0.24 23.67 -10.33
CA VAL A 20 0.54 24.22 -11.44
C VAL A 20 2.03 23.98 -11.21
N ASP A 21 2.51 24.22 -9.99
CA ASP A 21 3.91 24.02 -9.62
C ASP A 21 4.32 22.54 -9.69
N ILE A 22 3.49 21.64 -9.16
CA ILE A 22 3.71 20.19 -9.27
C ILE A 22 3.76 19.75 -10.74
N ALA A 23 2.85 20.25 -11.58
CA ALA A 23 2.84 19.93 -13.01
C ALA A 23 4.08 20.45 -13.74
N ALA A 24 4.61 21.62 -13.35
CA ALA A 24 5.88 22.13 -13.87
C ALA A 24 7.05 21.24 -13.45
N GLY A 25 7.11 20.84 -12.18
CA GLY A 25 8.16 19.96 -11.65
C GLY A 25 8.15 18.56 -12.27
N LEU A 26 6.97 17.98 -12.50
CA LEU A 26 6.82 16.70 -13.20
C LEU A 26 7.34 16.78 -14.64
N ARG A 27 7.03 17.85 -15.39
CA ARG A 27 7.54 18.05 -16.76
C ARG A 27 9.04 18.27 -16.80
N ALA A 28 9.59 18.93 -15.78
CA ALA A 28 11.02 19.17 -15.64
C ALA A 28 11.80 17.96 -15.07
N ALA A 29 11.11 16.86 -14.73
CA ALA A 29 11.68 15.69 -14.05
C ALA A 29 12.37 16.03 -12.70
N SER A 30 11.98 17.13 -12.05
CA SER A 30 12.50 17.55 -10.75
C SER A 30 11.67 17.05 -9.56
N VAL A 31 10.50 16.48 -9.85
CA VAL A 31 9.57 15.90 -8.87
C VAL A 31 9.28 14.45 -9.25
N ILE A 32 9.39 13.53 -8.27
CA ILE A 32 9.02 12.12 -8.42
C ILE A 32 7.83 11.85 -7.49
N PRO A 33 6.67 11.42 -8.02
CA PRO A 33 5.52 11.12 -7.18
C PRO A 33 5.74 9.80 -6.43
N TYR A 34 5.43 9.80 -5.13
CA TYR A 34 5.28 8.57 -4.38
C TYR A 34 3.88 8.01 -4.64
N LEU A 35 3.81 6.85 -5.29
CA LEU A 35 2.56 6.19 -5.65
C LEU A 35 2.31 5.04 -4.70
N GLY A 36 1.26 5.17 -3.88
CA GLY A 36 0.82 4.11 -2.98
C GLY A 36 -0.14 3.12 -3.63
N PRO A 37 -0.51 2.03 -2.93
CA PRO A 37 -1.43 1.01 -3.43
C PRO A 37 -2.83 1.56 -3.72
N GLY A 38 -3.24 2.68 -3.10
CA GLY A 38 -4.52 3.34 -3.41
C GLY A 38 -4.67 3.76 -4.88
N LEU A 39 -3.57 3.93 -5.61
CA LEU A 39 -3.63 4.18 -7.06
C LEU A 39 -4.34 3.05 -7.82
N THR A 40 -4.25 1.82 -7.33
CA THR A 40 -4.85 0.64 -7.98
C THR A 40 -6.38 0.65 -7.98
N GLU A 41 -7.01 1.47 -7.12
CA GLU A 41 -8.47 1.68 -7.12
C GLU A 41 -8.94 2.31 -8.45
N LEU A 42 -8.09 3.09 -9.11
CA LEU A 42 -8.38 3.68 -10.43
C LEU A 42 -8.47 2.63 -11.54
N CYS A 43 -7.86 1.46 -11.35
CA CYS A 43 -7.77 0.40 -12.35
C CYS A 43 -8.67 -0.82 -12.06
N ARG A 44 -9.56 -0.75 -11.05
CA ARG A 44 -10.37 -1.89 -10.57
C ARG A 44 -9.53 -3.16 -10.39
N SER A 45 -8.46 -3.03 -9.60
CA SER A 45 -7.57 -4.15 -9.31
C SER A 45 -8.13 -5.05 -8.21
N ASP A 46 -8.00 -6.37 -8.37
CA ASP A 46 -8.29 -7.36 -7.32
C ASP A 46 -7.14 -7.49 -6.29
N MET A 47 -6.10 -6.66 -6.41
CA MET A 47 -4.93 -6.71 -5.53
C MET A 47 -5.23 -6.15 -4.15
N PRO A 48 -4.68 -6.75 -3.08
CA PRO A 48 -4.86 -6.25 -1.73
C PRO A 48 -4.20 -4.87 -1.55
N THR A 49 -5.02 -3.84 -1.31
CA THR A 49 -4.54 -2.45 -1.12
C THR A 49 -4.30 -2.08 0.34
N THR A 50 -4.73 -2.92 1.28
CA THR A 50 -4.54 -2.73 2.72
C THR A 50 -3.72 -3.87 3.34
N PRO A 51 -3.02 -3.61 4.45
CA PRO A 51 -2.31 -4.66 5.18
C PRO A 51 -3.21 -5.82 5.61
N GLU A 52 -4.45 -5.54 6.01
CA GLU A 52 -5.42 -6.57 6.43
C GLU A 52 -5.88 -7.44 5.26
N ALA A 53 -6.10 -6.82 4.09
CA ALA A 53 -6.42 -7.54 2.86
C ALA A 53 -5.23 -8.42 2.43
N LEU A 54 -4.00 -7.92 2.55
CA LEU A 54 -2.79 -8.68 2.24
C LEU A 54 -2.58 -9.86 3.21
N ALA A 55 -2.83 -9.66 4.50
CA ALA A 55 -2.80 -10.75 5.49
C ALA A 55 -3.83 -11.84 5.18
N SER A 56 -5.02 -11.43 4.74
CA SER A 56 -6.10 -12.34 4.33
C SER A 56 -5.73 -13.11 3.07
N PHE A 57 -5.08 -12.44 2.10
CA PHE A 57 -4.52 -13.09 0.92
C PHE A 57 -3.49 -14.16 1.32
N PHE A 58 -2.54 -13.86 2.21
CA PHE A 58 -1.58 -14.87 2.70
C PHE A 58 -2.26 -16.03 3.42
N ALA A 59 -3.26 -15.76 4.25
CA ALA A 59 -4.04 -16.79 4.93
C ALA A 59 -4.81 -17.72 3.97
N SER A 60 -5.15 -17.24 2.78
CA SER A 60 -5.78 -18.05 1.73
C SER A 60 -4.80 -19.01 1.03
N LYS A 61 -3.49 -18.73 1.09
CA LYS A 61 -2.45 -19.48 0.39
C LYS A 61 -1.68 -20.42 1.33
N VAL A 62 -1.53 -20.04 2.60
CA VAL A 62 -0.74 -20.79 3.59
C VAL A 62 -1.51 -20.84 4.91
N ALA A 63 -1.50 -22.00 5.57
CA ALA A 63 -2.08 -22.14 6.91
C ALA A 63 -1.29 -21.31 7.93
N LEU A 64 -1.90 -20.23 8.43
CA LEU A 64 -1.28 -19.32 9.40
C LEU A 64 -1.70 -19.63 10.85
N PRO A 65 -0.77 -19.52 11.82
CA PRO A 65 -1.09 -19.61 13.23
C PRO A 65 -1.98 -18.44 13.65
N ARG A 66 -2.79 -18.64 14.69
CA ARG A 66 -3.76 -17.63 15.18
C ARG A 66 -3.15 -16.24 15.38
N ARG A 67 -1.91 -16.16 15.89
CA ARG A 67 -1.20 -14.90 16.14
C ARG A 67 -0.78 -14.12 14.89
N ALA A 68 -0.66 -14.80 13.74
CA ALA A 68 -0.22 -14.19 12.49
C ALA A 68 -1.39 -13.69 11.63
N ARG A 69 -2.61 -14.23 11.84
CA ARG A 69 -3.79 -13.86 11.06
C ARG A 69 -4.16 -12.39 11.28
N GLY A 70 -4.52 -11.71 10.20
CA GLY A 70 -4.92 -10.30 10.22
C GLY A 70 -3.75 -9.31 10.28
N ASN A 71 -2.50 -9.79 10.34
CA ASN A 71 -1.33 -8.93 10.32
C ASN A 71 -0.38 -9.36 9.19
N ALA A 72 -0.21 -8.49 8.17
CA ALA A 72 0.57 -8.80 6.98
C ALA A 72 2.03 -9.14 7.31
N TRP A 73 2.63 -8.42 8.25
CA TRP A 73 4.02 -8.64 8.66
C TRP A 73 4.19 -10.02 9.30
N TRP A 74 3.39 -10.34 10.32
CA TRP A 74 3.48 -11.65 10.99
C TRP A 74 3.13 -12.81 10.04
N SER A 75 2.22 -12.58 9.09
CA SER A 75 1.87 -13.55 8.05
C SER A 75 3.06 -13.85 7.13
N ALA A 76 3.68 -12.82 6.57
CA ALA A 76 4.85 -12.94 5.71
C ALA A 76 6.03 -13.58 6.45
N GLN A 77 6.35 -13.08 7.65
CA GLN A 77 7.42 -13.63 8.49
C GLN A 77 7.21 -15.12 8.80
N HIS A 78 5.96 -15.54 9.06
CA HIS A 78 5.67 -16.95 9.27
C HIS A 78 5.94 -17.78 8.01
N ILE A 79 5.53 -17.30 6.84
CA ILE A 79 5.78 -17.98 5.56
C ILE A 79 7.28 -18.06 5.29
N GLU A 80 8.03 -16.98 5.48
CA GLU A 80 9.47 -16.93 5.29
C GLU A 80 10.21 -17.97 6.14
N ILE A 81 9.86 -18.06 7.43
CA ILE A 81 10.49 -18.99 8.37
C ILE A 81 10.07 -20.44 8.09
N SER A 82 8.80 -20.69 7.73
CA SER A 82 8.25 -22.05 7.61
C SER A 82 8.34 -22.67 6.22
N LYS A 83 8.41 -21.85 5.16
CA LYS A 83 8.31 -22.25 3.75
C LYS A 83 9.45 -21.71 2.88
N HIS A 84 10.49 -21.11 3.48
CA HIS A 84 11.58 -20.40 2.82
C HIS A 84 11.19 -19.00 2.28
N TRP A 85 12.15 -18.06 2.27
CA TRP A 85 11.90 -16.65 1.91
C TRP A 85 11.36 -16.48 0.49
N SER A 86 11.80 -17.33 -0.45
CA SER A 86 11.32 -17.34 -1.83
C SER A 86 9.80 -17.58 -1.95
N SER A 87 9.18 -18.21 -0.95
CA SER A 87 7.74 -18.48 -0.99
C SER A 87 6.91 -17.21 -0.87
N VAL A 88 7.31 -16.22 -0.08
CA VAL A 88 6.59 -14.94 -0.04
C VAL A 88 6.74 -14.23 -1.38
N THR A 89 7.96 -14.17 -1.94
CA THR A 89 8.21 -13.56 -3.25
C THR A 89 7.36 -14.20 -4.35
N ALA A 90 7.27 -15.53 -4.39
CA ALA A 90 6.46 -16.27 -5.35
C ALA A 90 4.95 -16.00 -5.20
N LEU A 91 4.48 -15.61 -4.02
CA LEU A 91 3.08 -15.21 -3.81
C LEU A 91 2.80 -13.76 -4.22
N MET A 92 3.85 -12.97 -4.49
CA MET A 92 3.76 -11.53 -4.81
C MET A 92 4.16 -11.21 -6.27
N THR A 93 4.32 -12.23 -7.11
CA THR A 93 4.63 -12.12 -8.54
C THR A 93 3.54 -12.78 -9.38
#